data_AF-A0A1L9GME2-F1
#
_entry.id   AF-A0A1L9GME2-F1
#
_cell.length_a   1.000
_cell.length_b   1.000
_cell.length_c   1.000
_cell.angle_alpha   90.00
_cell.angle_beta   90.00
_cell.angle_gamma   90.00
#
_symmetry.space_group_name_H-M   'P 1'
#
loop_
_entity.id
_entity.type
_entity.pdbx_description
1 polymer ?
#
loop_
_entity_poly.entity_id
_entity_poly.type
_entity_poly.pdbx_seq_one_letter_code
_entity_poly.pdbx_strand_id
1 'polypeptide(L)' 'MNSKKVESVVLDIFSTILKRNVDIRDSRITLSQWDSLKHIEIIFAIEDELNIQFEEEEIEQLDDIEKIIKIASVKYAS' A
#
# COMPACT_ATOMS: atom_id res chain seq x y z
N MET A 1 -7.20 16.71 -3.56
CA MET A 1 -7.87 15.82 -4.55
C MET A 1 -7.08 14.52 -4.77
N ASN A 2 -5.75 14.54 -4.69
CA ASN A 2 -4.90 13.37 -4.92
C ASN A 2 -5.03 12.23 -3.89
N SER A 3 -5.20 12.55 -2.60
CA SER A 3 -5.20 11.52 -1.53
C SER A 3 -6.33 10.50 -1.65
N LYS A 4 -7.53 10.90 -2.10
CA LYS A 4 -8.65 9.96 -2.31
C LYS A 4 -8.39 8.96 -3.43
N LYS A 5 -7.64 9.37 -4.46
CA LYS A 5 -7.27 8.48 -5.57
C LYS A 5 -6.25 7.46 -5.10
N VAL A 6 -5.21 7.92 -4.40
CA VAL A 6 -4.18 7.04 -3.81
C VAL A 6 -4.79 6.02 -2.85
N GLU A 7 -5.65 6.48 -1.93
CA GLU A 7 -6.37 5.60 -1.01
C GLU A 7 -7.15 4.50 -1.75
N SER A 8 -7.93 4.87 -2.76
CA SER A 8 -8.72 3.90 -3.53
C SER A 8 -7.82 2.89 -4.25
N VAL A 9 -6.71 3.33 -4.85
CA VAL A 9 -5.77 2.45 -5.57
C VAL A 9 -5.11 1.47 -4.61
N VAL A 10 -4.60 1.95 -3.46
CA VAL A 10 -3.97 1.10 -2.46
C VAL A 10 -4.96 0.05 -1.95
N LEU A 11 -6.18 0.44 -1.57
CA LEU A 11 -7.19 -0.51 -1.09
C LEU A 11 -7.59 -1.55 -2.14
N ASP A 12 -7.66 -1.17 -3.42
CA ASP A 12 -7.99 -2.08 -4.52
C ASP A 12 -6.88 -3.11 -4.73
N ILE A 13 -5.61 -2.67 -4.77
CA ILE A 13 -4.43 -3.53 -4.89
C ILE A 13 -4.37 -4.52 -3.74
N PHE A 14 -4.53 -4.05 -2.50
CA PHE A 14 -4.57 -4.91 -1.32
C PHE A 14 -5.71 -5.94 -1.42
N SER A 15 -6.91 -5.49 -1.81
CA SER A 15 -8.06 -6.37 -1.93
C SER A 15 -7.87 -7.44 -3.01
N THR A 16 -7.23 -7.08 -4.12
CA THR A 16 -6.91 -7.96 -5.24
C THR A 16 -5.84 -8.99 -4.87
N ILE A 17 -4.75 -8.55 -4.24
CA ILE A 17 -3.61 -9.42 -3.90
C ILE A 17 -3.95 -10.35 -2.73
N LEU A 18 -4.63 -9.84 -1.71
CA LEU A 18 -5.06 -10.62 -0.54
C LEU A 18 -6.39 -11.36 -0.78
N LYS A 19 -7.08 -11.09 -1.90
CA LYS A 19 -8.36 -11.70 -2.28
C LYS A 19 -9.44 -11.58 -1.18
N ARG A 20 -9.43 -10.45 -0.47
CA ARG A 20 -10.38 -10.15 0.61
C ARG A 20 -10.62 -8.65 0.68
N ASN A 21 -11.67 -8.25 1.38
CA ASN A 21 -11.84 -6.85 1.71
C ASN A 21 -10.83 -6.45 2.80
N VAL A 22 -10.18 -5.29 2.61
CA VAL A 22 -9.25 -4.67 3.55
C VAL A 22 -9.77 -3.29 3.96
N ASP A 23 -9.47 -2.89 5.18
CA ASP A 23 -9.74 -1.54 5.69
C ASP A 23 -8.44 -0.74 5.81
N ILE A 24 -8.52 0.59 5.77
CA ILE A 24 -7.35 1.46 5.96
C ILE A 24 -6.65 1.23 7.32
N ARG A 25 -7.39 0.70 8.30
CA ARG A 25 -6.90 0.39 9.66
C ARG A 25 -6.26 -0.98 9.76
N ASP A 26 -6.32 -1.79 8.70
CA ASP A 26 -5.64 -3.07 8.68
C ASP A 26 -4.13 -2.88 8.58
N SER A 27 -3.43 -3.78 9.27
CA SER A 27 -1.97 -3.82 9.32
C SER A 27 -1.48 -5.22 9.05
N ARG A 28 -0.18 -5.34 8.86
CA ARG A 28 0.50 -6.62 8.65
C ARG A 28 0.32 -7.58 9.83
N ILE A 29 0.00 -7.05 11.02
CA ILE A 29 -0.29 -7.84 12.22
C ILE A 29 -1.73 -8.36 12.20
N THR A 30 -2.70 -7.57 11.73
CA THR A 30 -4.11 -7.99 11.68
C THR A 30 -4.40 -8.90 10.48
N LEU A 31 -3.66 -8.73 9.38
CA LEU A 31 -3.80 -9.49 8.15
C LEU A 31 -2.73 -10.58 8.06
N SER A 32 -3.03 -11.78 8.53
CA SER A 32 -2.14 -12.94 8.40
C SER A 32 -1.81 -13.32 6.95
N GLN A 33 -2.55 -12.80 5.98
CA GLN A 33 -2.34 -13.01 4.55
C GLN A 33 -1.29 -12.06 3.97
N TRP A 34 -0.94 -11.02 4.72
CA TRP A 34 0.07 -10.03 4.36
C TRP A 34 1.48 -10.52 4.74
N ASP A 35 1.89 -11.59 4.08
CA ASP A 35 3.25 -12.15 4.22
C ASP A 35 4.31 -11.27 3.55
N SER A 36 5.60 -11.56 3.78
CA SER A 36 6.72 -10.82 3.17
C SER A 36 6.67 -10.79 1.65
N LEU A 37 6.23 -11.88 1.01
CA LEU A 37 6.10 -11.93 -0.45
C LEU A 37 4.94 -11.06 -0.94
N LYS A 38 3.78 -11.12 -0.27
CA LYS A 38 2.63 -10.27 -0.58
C LYS A 38 2.94 -8.80 -0.36
N HIS A 39 3.71 -8.48 0.67
CA HIS A 39 4.15 -7.12 0.94
C HIS A 39 4.92 -6.54 -0.25
N ILE A 40 5.93 -7.24 -0.77
CA ILE A 40 6.69 -6.78 -1.94
C ILE A 40 5.82 -6.70 -3.20
N GLU A 41 4.94 -7.69 -3.45
CA GLU A 41 3.99 -7.63 -4.59
C GLU A 41 3.08 -6.39 -4.52
N ILE A 42 2.57 -6.07 -3.33
CA ILE A 42 1.72 -4.90 -3.09
C ILE A 42 2.49 -3.61 -3.36
N ILE A 43 3.70 -3.48 -2.83
CA ILE A 43 4.51 -2.28 -3.03
C ILE A 43 4.77 -2.06 -4.52
N PHE A 44 5.24 -3.08 -5.25
CA PHE A 44 5.48 -2.95 -6.69
C PHE A 44 4.22 -2.60 -7.48
N ALA A 45 3.07 -3.18 -7.14
CA ALA A 45 1.81 -2.84 -7.80
C ALA A 45 1.40 -1.38 -7.53
N ILE A 46 1.65 -0.85 -6.33
CA ILE A 46 1.36 0.55 -6.00
C ILE A 46 2.31 1.50 -6.75
N GLU A 47 3.59 1.14 -6.83
CA GLU A 47 4.59 1.90 -7.58
C GLU A 47 4.22 2.01 -9.05
N ASP A 48 3.84 0.89 -9.68
CA ASP A 48 3.43 0.83 -11.09
C ASP A 48 2.16 1.65 -11.34
N GLU A 49 1.11 1.46 -10.52
CA GLU A 49 -0.20 2.12 -10.71
C GLU A 49 -0.16 3.64 -10.44
N LEU A 50 0.62 4.06 -9.44
CA LEU A 50 0.76 5.48 -9.08
C LEU A 50 1.97 6.15 -9.75
N ASN A 51 2.80 5.39 -10.45
CA ASN A 51 4.06 5.82 -11.03
C ASN A 51 4.95 6.55 -10.00
N ILE A 52 5.07 5.95 -8.81
CA ILE A 52 5.91 6.41 -7.69
C ILE A 52 6.99 5.38 -7.38
N GLN A 53 7.97 5.74 -6.56
CA GLN A 53 9.01 4.82 -6.11
C GLN A 53 9.24 4.97 -4.60
N PHE A 54 9.16 3.86 -3.87
CA PHE A 54 9.48 3.76 -2.45
C PHE A 54 10.95 3.36 -2.28
N GLU A 55 11.59 3.94 -1.28
CA GLU A 55 12.95 3.54 -0.89
C GLU A 55 12.90 2.24 -0.08
N GLU A 56 13.99 1.47 -0.08
CA GLU A 56 14.07 0.20 0.67
C GLU A 56 13.77 0.41 2.17
N GLU A 57 14.25 1.51 2.76
CA GLU A 57 13.99 1.83 4.16
C GLU A 57 12.51 2.15 4.43
N GLU A 58 11.80 2.72 3.44
CA GLU A 58 10.37 2.98 3.55
C GLU A 58 9.62 1.65 3.52
N ILE A 59 9.93 0.77 2.56
CA ILE A 59 9.30 -0.55 2.39
C ILE A 59 9.35 -1.34 3.68
N GLU A 60 10.49 -1.40 4.36
CA GLU A 60 10.61 -2.09 5.66
C GLU A 60 9.69 -1.53 6.75
N GLN A 61 9.32 -0.24 6.67
CA GLN A 61 8.45 0.46 7.62
C GLN A 61 6.98 0.54 7.17
N LEU A 62 6.63 -0.02 6.01
CA LEU A 62 5.27 -0.03 5.48
C LEU A 62 4.44 -1.20 6.05
N ASP A 63 4.31 -1.25 7.37
CA ASP A 63 3.55 -2.29 8.08
C ASP A 63 2.04 -2.01 8.23
N ASP A 64 1.58 -0.81 7.85
CA ASP A 64 0.18 -0.39 7.93
C ASP A 64 -0.31 0.19 6.59
N ILE A 65 -1.57 -0.10 6.23
CA ILE A 65 -2.19 0.45 5.01
C ILE A 65 -2.26 1.99 5.08
N GLU A 66 -2.61 2.54 6.24
CA GLU A 66 -2.65 4.00 6.46
C GLU A 66 -1.29 4.67 6.19
N LYS A 67 -0.18 4.07 6.66
CA LYS A 67 1.19 4.58 6.41
C LYS A 67 1.49 4.57 4.92
N ILE A 68 1.17 3.47 4.23
CA ILE A 68 1.37 3.34 2.78
C ILE A 68 0.64 4.45 2.04
N ILE A 69 -0.65 4.64 2.32
CA ILE A 69 -1.46 5.68 1.67
C ILE A 69 -0.88 7.06 1.92
N LYS A 70 -0.41 7.34 3.14
CA LYS A 70 0.18 8.62 3.50
C LYS A 70 1.46 8.91 2.72
N ILE A 71 2.41 7.96 2.69
CA ILE A 71 3.67 8.12 1.96
C ILE A 71 3.41 8.20 0.45
N ALA A 72 2.59 7.30 -0.09
CA ALA A 72 2.21 7.31 -1.49
C ALA A 72 1.54 8.62 -1.90
N SER A 73 0.68 9.18 -1.05
CA SER A 73 0.02 10.47 -1.30
C SER A 73 0.99 11.64 -1.34
N VAL A 74 2.04 11.61 -0.50
CA VAL A 74 3.08 12.63 -0.52
C VAL A 74 3.90 12.52 -1.79
N LYS A 75 4.35 11.31 -2.15
CA LYS A 75 5.14 11.08 -3.38
C LYS A 75 4.36 11.38 -4.65
N TYR A 76 3.10 11.01 -4.73
CA TYR A 76 2.23 11.28 -5.88
C TYR A 76 1.87 12.77 -6.04
N ALA A 77 2.00 13.56 -4.98
CA ALA A 77 1.76 15.00 -5.01
C ALA A 77 3.04 15.82 -5.25
N SER A 78 4.21 15.20 -5.19
CA SER A 78 5.52 15.78 -5.49
C SER A 78 5.81 15.77 -6.98
#